data_AF-A0A7Y7YIT1-F1
#
_entry.id   AF-A0A7Y7YIT1-F1
#
_cell.length_a   1.000
_cell.length_b   1.000
_cell.length_c   1.000
_cell.angle_alpha   90.00
_cell.angle_beta   90.00
_cell.angle_gamma   90.00
#
_symmetry.space_group_name_H-M   'P 1'
#
loop_
_entity.id
_entity.type
_entity.pdbx_description
1 polymer ?
#
loop_
_entity_poly.entity_id
_entity_poly.type
_entity_poly.pdbx_seq_one_letter_code
_entity_poly.pdbx_strand_id
1 'polypeptide(L)'
;MEEELGRPLTALEEKTLYNNATTVEIPRDVHIDGRTFGGKNTPAQIQQDAFDLCGAVCRDTDALRGNLTVRGYDPKLIDETIGAIIERNRQLGVIK
;
A
#
# COMPACT_ATOMS: atom_id res chain seq x y z
N MET A 1 -5.09 2.25 -14.20
CA MET A 1 -5.51 3.31 -13.24
C MET A 1 -6.31 4.40 -13.96
N GLU A 2 -6.98 5.31 -13.24
CA GLU A 2 -7.72 6.43 -13.85
C GLU A 2 -6.87 7.23 -14.84
N GLU A 3 -5.59 7.42 -14.54
CA GLU A 3 -4.61 8.04 -15.44
C GLU A 3 -4.42 7.24 -16.74
N GLU A 4 -4.24 5.92 -16.65
CA GLU A 4 -4.18 5.04 -17.83
C GLU A 4 -5.51 4.98 -18.60
N LEU A 5 -6.65 5.15 -17.91
CA LEU A 5 -7.98 5.15 -18.49
C LEU A 5 -8.36 6.50 -19.12
N GLY A 6 -7.65 7.59 -18.78
CA GLY A 6 -7.97 8.95 -19.19
C GLY A 6 -9.31 9.48 -18.65
N ARG A 7 -9.88 8.81 -17.64
CA ARG A 7 -11.16 9.16 -17.00
C ARG A 7 -11.21 8.65 -15.56
N PRO A 8 -12.08 9.22 -14.71
CA PRO A 8 -12.38 8.64 -13.41
C PRO A 8 -12.95 7.22 -13.52
N LEU A 9 -12.76 6.42 -12.48
CA LEU A 9 -13.44 5.14 -12.30
C LEU A 9 -14.95 5.38 -12.19
N THR A 10 -15.72 4.46 -12.74
CA THR A 10 -17.13 4.35 -12.42
C THR A 10 -17.29 3.85 -10.98
N ALA A 11 -18.43 4.12 -10.35
CA ALA A 11 -18.72 3.64 -9.00
C ALA A 11 -18.58 2.10 -8.86
N LEU A 12 -18.86 1.34 -9.93
CA LEU A 12 -18.68 -0.11 -9.95
C LEU A 12 -17.20 -0.51 -10.00
N GLU A 13 -16.39 0.16 -10.81
CA GLU A 13 -14.94 -0.07 -10.90
C GLU A 13 -14.26 0.29 -9.58
N GLU A 14 -14.61 1.43 -8.97
CA GLU A 14 -14.11 1.86 -7.66
C GLU A 14 -14.46 0.85 -6.57
N LYS A 15 -15.72 0.42 -6.50
CA LYS A 15 -16.16 -0.60 -5.54
C LYS A 15 -15.46 -1.94 -5.75
N THR A 16 -15.26 -2.33 -7.00
CA THR A 16 -14.53 -3.56 -7.35
C THR A 16 -13.08 -3.46 -6.89
N LEU A 17 -12.41 -2.32 -7.12
CA LEU A 17 -11.06 -2.08 -6.66
C LEU A 17 -10.97 -2.15 -5.13
N TYR A 18 -11.83 -1.43 -4.42
CA TYR A 18 -11.87 -1.42 -2.95
C TYR A 18 -12.03 -2.83 -2.36
N ASN A 19 -12.95 -3.63 -2.90
CA ASN A 19 -13.24 -4.96 -2.37
C ASN A 19 -12.14 -6.00 -2.67
N ASN A 20 -11.28 -5.76 -3.66
CA ASN A 20 -10.25 -6.71 -4.08
C ASN A 20 -8.82 -6.28 -3.71
N ALA A 21 -8.67 -5.05 -3.18
CA ALA A 21 -7.39 -4.51 -2.75
C ALA A 21 -6.72 -5.41 -1.69
N THR A 22 -5.41 -5.55 -1.81
CA THR A 22 -4.61 -6.32 -0.85
C THR A 22 -4.59 -5.59 0.49
N THR A 23 -5.09 -6.27 1.54
CA THR A 23 -5.12 -5.75 2.91
C THR A 23 -4.31 -6.65 3.83
N VAL A 24 -3.58 -6.05 4.77
CA VAL A 24 -2.85 -6.75 5.83
C VAL A 24 -3.28 -6.20 7.19
N GLU A 25 -3.43 -7.08 8.17
CA GLU A 25 -3.69 -6.67 9.55
C GLU A 25 -2.37 -6.44 10.28
N ILE A 26 -2.29 -5.32 11.00
CA ILE A 26 -1.12 -4.92 11.79
C ILE A 26 -1.58 -4.35 13.13
N PRO A 27 -0.71 -4.34 14.16
CA PRO A 27 -1.00 -3.68 15.42
C PRO A 27 -1.43 -2.22 15.24
N ARG A 28 -2.36 -1.76 16.08
CA ARG A 28 -2.95 -0.42 15.95
C ARG A 28 -1.91 0.70 16.01
N ASP A 29 -0.94 0.58 16.89
CA ASP A 29 0.13 1.55 17.06
C ASP A 29 1.07 1.59 15.84
N VAL A 30 1.38 0.44 15.24
CA VAL A 30 2.10 0.35 13.95
C VAL A 30 1.29 1.03 12.84
N HIS A 31 -0.02 0.78 12.78
CA HIS A 31 -0.89 1.39 11.78
C HIS A 31 -0.92 2.92 11.89
N ILE A 32 -1.01 3.44 13.12
CA ILE A 32 -0.97 4.88 13.40
C ILE A 32 0.32 5.50 12.90
N ASP A 33 1.46 4.82 13.05
CA ASP A 33 2.77 5.29 12.61
C ASP A 33 3.00 5.15 11.10
N GLY A 34 2.02 4.62 10.35
CA GLY A 34 2.05 4.55 8.90
C GLY A 34 2.06 5.92 8.21
N ARG A 35 2.54 5.95 6.96
CA ARG A 35 2.69 7.18 6.15
C ARG A 35 1.38 7.90 5.86
N THR A 36 0.27 7.16 5.79
CA THR A 36 -1.04 7.65 5.31
C THR A 36 -2.12 7.71 6.39
N PHE A 37 -1.83 7.23 7.61
CA PHE A 37 -2.82 7.18 8.69
C PHE A 37 -3.34 8.59 9.03
N GLY A 38 -4.66 8.73 9.15
CA GLY A 38 -5.29 9.96 9.64
C GLY A 38 -5.00 11.21 8.80
N GLY A 39 -4.73 11.06 7.50
CA GLY A 39 -4.45 12.20 6.60
C GLY A 39 -3.02 12.74 6.71
N LYS A 40 -2.06 11.92 7.16
CA LYS A 40 -0.63 12.27 7.21
C LYS A 40 0.00 12.49 5.83
N ASN A 41 -0.63 12.03 4.77
CA ASN A 41 -0.17 12.21 3.40
C ASN A 41 -0.42 13.63 2.89
N THR A 42 0.61 14.22 2.28
CA THR A 42 0.57 15.53 1.63
C THR A 42 0.06 15.42 0.19
N PRO A 43 -0.43 16.52 -0.43
CA PRO A 43 -0.80 16.51 -1.85
C PRO A 43 0.32 16.04 -2.79
N ALA A 44 1.58 16.36 -2.46
CA ALA A 44 2.74 15.92 -3.23
C ALA A 44 2.95 14.40 -3.13
N GLN A 45 2.79 13.82 -1.93
CA GLN A 45 2.87 12.37 -1.75
C GLN A 45 1.74 11.64 -2.48
N ILE A 46 0.52 12.19 -2.45
CA ILE A 46 -0.61 11.62 -3.19
C ILE A 46 -0.32 11.58 -4.68
N GLN A 47 0.16 12.68 -5.27
CA GLN A 47 0.50 12.73 -6.70
C GLN A 47 1.64 11.77 -7.04
N GLN A 48 2.68 11.71 -6.20
CA GLN A 48 3.80 10.79 -6.41
C GLN A 48 3.36 9.33 -6.34
N ASP A 49 2.56 8.97 -5.33
CA ASP A 49 2.11 7.60 -5.12
C ASP A 49 1.09 7.19 -6.21
N ALA A 50 0.31 8.12 -6.75
CA ALA A 50 -0.57 7.87 -7.90
C ALA A 50 0.22 7.60 -9.20
N PHE A 51 1.31 8.34 -9.43
CA PHE A 51 2.14 8.22 -10.62
C PHE A 51 3.04 6.95 -10.60
N ASP A 52 3.46 6.51 -9.41
CA ASP A 52 4.37 5.38 -9.22
C ASP A 52 3.83 4.42 -8.15
N LEU A 53 2.95 3.52 -8.58
CA LEU A 53 2.31 2.53 -7.69
C LEU A 53 3.29 1.52 -7.12
N CYS A 54 4.27 1.10 -7.91
CA CYS A 54 5.28 0.15 -7.46
C CYS A 54 6.11 0.78 -6.33
N GLY A 55 6.59 2.02 -6.53
CA GLY A 55 7.27 2.74 -5.48
C GLY A 55 6.37 3.10 -4.30
N ALA A 56 5.07 3.34 -4.51
CA ALA A 56 4.13 3.59 -3.42
C ALA A 56 4.04 2.39 -2.48
N VAL A 57 3.86 1.18 -3.04
CA VAL A 57 3.86 -0.08 -2.29
C VAL A 57 5.18 -0.24 -1.51
N CYS A 58 6.32 0.00 -2.16
CA CYS A 58 7.63 -0.08 -1.49
C CYS A 58 7.74 0.91 -0.32
N ARG A 59 7.41 2.19 -0.52
CA ARG A 59 7.49 3.23 0.51
C ARG A 59 6.59 2.93 1.72
N ASP A 60 5.38 2.42 1.48
CA ASP A 60 4.46 2.04 2.56
C ASP A 60 4.94 0.79 3.32
N THR A 61 5.36 -0.24 2.59
CA THR A 61 5.86 -1.48 3.19
C THR A 61 7.19 -1.29 3.93
N ASP A 62 8.07 -0.41 3.47
CA ASP A 62 9.32 -0.06 4.17
C ASP A 62 9.06 0.70 5.47
N ALA A 63 8.09 1.62 5.48
CA ALA A 63 7.68 2.31 6.70
C ALA A 63 7.12 1.31 7.73
N LEU A 64 6.26 0.38 7.28
CA LEU A 64 5.73 -0.68 8.14
C LEU A 64 6.84 -1.62 8.64
N ARG A 65 7.79 -1.99 7.78
CA ARG A 65 8.96 -2.81 8.15
C ARG A 65 9.74 -2.16 9.29
N GLY A 66 10.05 -0.86 9.18
CA GLY A 66 10.73 -0.12 10.23
C GLY A 66 9.93 -0.09 11.54
N ASN A 67 8.64 0.26 11.44
CA ASN A 67 7.76 0.36 12.61
C ASN A 67 7.59 -0.97 13.35
N LEU A 68 7.47 -2.08 12.62
CA LEU A 68 7.37 -3.44 13.17
C LEU A 68 8.70 -3.91 13.77
N THR A 69 9.81 -3.64 13.09
CA THR A 69 11.16 -4.03 13.57
C THR A 69 11.47 -3.36 14.91
N VAL A 70 11.17 -2.06 15.06
CA VAL A 70 11.37 -1.32 16.32
C VAL A 70 10.58 -1.92 17.49
N ARG A 71 9.47 -2.61 17.20
CA ARG A 71 8.62 -3.27 18.20
C ARG A 71 8.99 -4.73 18.46
N GLY A 72 10.07 -5.22 17.86
CA GLY A 72 10.59 -6.56 18.09
C GLY A 72 9.87 -7.67 17.33
N TYR A 73 9.12 -7.35 16.28
CA TYR A 73 8.56 -8.35 15.38
C TYR A 73 9.66 -9.04 14.58
N ASP A 74 9.46 -10.32 14.26
CA ASP A 74 10.42 -11.13 13.50
C ASP A 74 10.65 -10.54 12.10
N PRO A 75 11.87 -10.08 11.77
CA PRO A 75 12.20 -9.54 10.45
C PRO A 75 11.87 -10.50 9.31
N LYS A 76 12.03 -11.81 9.53
CA LYS A 76 11.74 -12.80 8.50
C LYS A 76 10.25 -12.82 8.16
N LEU A 77 9.39 -12.82 9.18
CA LEU A 77 7.93 -12.79 8.98
C LEU A 77 7.47 -11.49 8.33
N ILE A 78 8.10 -10.36 8.68
CA ILE A 78 7.85 -9.06 8.05
C ILE A 78 8.17 -9.14 6.55
N ASP A 79 9.35 -9.65 6.20
CA ASP A 79 9.81 -9.72 4.81
C ASP A 79 8.98 -10.72 3.98
N GLU A 80 8.60 -11.86 4.55
CA GLU A 80 7.68 -12.81 3.93
C GLU A 80 6.31 -12.19 3.66
N THR A 81 5.79 -11.40 4.60
CA THR A 81 4.50 -10.69 4.46
C THR A 81 4.57 -9.63 3.37
N ILE A 82 5.64 -8.83 3.33
CA ILE A 82 5.87 -7.82 2.28
C ILE A 82 6.00 -8.51 0.90
N GLY A 83 6.72 -9.62 0.83
CA GLY A 83 6.83 -10.43 -0.38
C GLY A 83 5.47 -10.91 -0.88
N ALA A 84 4.61 -11.40 0.01
CA ALA A 84 3.25 -11.83 -0.34
C ALA A 84 2.37 -10.67 -0.85
N ILE A 85 2.48 -9.47 -0.27
CA ILE A 85 1.77 -8.27 -0.74
C ILE A 85 2.20 -7.91 -2.16
N ILE A 86 3.52 -7.83 -2.40
CA ILE A 86 4.08 -7.49 -3.70
C ILE A 86 3.66 -8.51 -4.76
N GLU A 87 3.79 -9.80 -4.46
CA GLU A 87 3.44 -10.86 -5.39
C GLU A 87 1.94 -10.85 -5.74
N ARG A 88 1.07 -10.68 -4.75
CA ARG A 88 -0.36 -10.53 -4.99
C ARG A 88 -0.68 -9.31 -5.85
N ASN A 89 -0.07 -8.16 -5.56
CA ASN A 89 -0.28 -6.94 -6.35
C ASN A 89 0.20 -7.08 -7.79
N ARG A 90 1.29 -7.84 -8.01
CA ARG A 90 1.78 -8.17 -9.35
C ARG A 90 0.79 -9.07 -10.10
N GLN A 91 0.23 -10.09 -9.44
CA GLN A 91 -0.81 -10.96 -10.01
C GLN A 91 -2.10 -10.22 -10.37
N LEU A 92 -2.46 -9.20 -9.58
CA LEU A 92 -3.61 -8.33 -9.85
C LEU A 92 -3.32 -7.25 -10.91
N GLY A 93 -2.08 -7.14 -11.40
CA GLY A 93 -1.68 -6.12 -12.37
C GLY A 93 -1.61 -4.70 -11.81
N VAL A 94 -1.58 -4.55 -10.48
CA VAL A 94 -1.46 -3.25 -9.79
C VAL A 94 -0.04 -2.68 -9.95
N ILE A 95 0.96 -3.56 -9.92
CA ILE A 95 2.37 -3.24 -10.13
C ILE A 95 2.92 -4.14 -11.24
N LYS A 96 3.74 -3.56 -12.13
CA LYS A 96 4.32 -4.23 -13.30
C LYS A 96 5.75 -4.67 -13.01
#